data_AF-A0A1B3PAA6-F1
#
_entry.id   AF-A0A1B3PAA6-F1
#
_cell.length_a   1.000
_cell.length_b   1.000
_cell.length_c   1.000
_cell.angle_alpha   90.00
_cell.angle_beta   90.00
_cell.angle_gamma   90.00
#
_symmetry.space_group_name_H-M   'P 1'
#
loop_
_entity.id
_entity.type
_entity.pdbx_description
1 polymer ?
#
loop_
_entity_poly.entity_id
_entity_poly.type
_entity_poly.pdbx_seq_one_letter_code
_entity_poly.pdbx_strand_id
1 'polypeptide(L)'
;QVARLRAAWQGAQRQTGAAPEPREAAQPAPGVPQSGFCDKTGLEAGGTSQGGALNAAQVAHLGEGTFKGGLHKPKWDSEGLHKPHTIGGKTYDTGFHYLLEAHELGGKSASGGYGGPLCADPYSQEISDLCQVLLNEAQQDKTLCYNNFTDPCPQLTKAQVALCKGFDYGDK
;
A
#
# COMPACT_ATOMS: atom_id res chain seq x y z
N GLN A 1 -19.35 14.70 -17.95
CA GLN A 1 -18.10 14.53 -17.18
C GLN A 1 -17.08 13.64 -17.90
N VAL A 2 -17.43 12.43 -18.36
CA VAL A 2 -16.52 11.54 -19.15
C VAL A 2 -15.90 12.22 -20.39
N ALA A 3 -16.65 13.09 -21.07
CA ALA A 3 -16.15 13.80 -22.24
C ALA A 3 -15.01 14.80 -21.93
N ARG A 4 -15.00 15.40 -20.73
CA ARG A 4 -13.94 16.33 -20.31
C ARG A 4 -12.67 15.59 -19.90
N LEU A 5 -12.81 14.48 -19.18
CA LEU A 5 -11.69 13.58 -18.87
C LEU A 5 -11.04 13.00 -20.13
N ARG A 6 -11.84 12.57 -21.12
CA ARG A 6 -11.31 12.13 -22.42
C ARG A 6 -10.60 13.25 -23.17
N ALA A 7 -11.12 14.48 -23.13
CA ALA A 7 -10.48 15.63 -23.78
C ALA A 7 -9.16 16.02 -23.11
N ALA A 8 -9.09 15.99 -21.77
CA ALA A 8 -7.87 16.24 -21.01
C ALA A 8 -6.80 15.17 -21.29
N TRP A 9 -7.20 13.89 -21.29
CA TRP A 9 -6.33 12.76 -21.62
C TRP A 9 -5.79 12.84 -23.06
N GLN A 10 -6.65 13.14 -24.04
CA GLN A 10 -6.24 13.32 -25.43
C GLN A 10 -5.37 14.57 -25.64
N GLY A 11 -5.56 15.61 -24.82
CA GLY A 11 -4.71 16.81 -24.81
C GLY A 11 -3.29 16.49 -24.34
N ALA A 12 -3.16 15.71 -23.26
CA ALA A 12 -1.87 15.27 -22.71
C ALA A 12 -1.10 14.36 -23.69
N GLN A 13 -1.80 13.46 -24.40
CA GLN A 13 -1.19 12.61 -25.44
C GLN A 13 -0.66 13.40 -26.65
N ARG A 14 -1.15 14.62 -26.91
CA ARG A 14 -0.68 15.45 -28.03
C ARG A 14 0.55 16.29 -27.69
N GLN A 15 0.83 16.51 -26.41
CA GLN A 15 2.01 17.26 -25.95
C GLN A 15 3.26 16.38 -25.85
N THR A 16 3.08 15.06 -25.71
CA THR A 16 4.14 14.06 -25.77
C THR A 16 4.24 13.51 -27.20
N GLY A 17 4.92 14.25 -28.07
CA GLY A 17 5.08 13.88 -29.49
C GLY A 17 5.86 12.58 -29.70
N ALA A 18 5.18 11.43 -29.63
CA ALA A 18 5.39 10.19 -30.37
C ALA A 18 4.58 9.07 -29.70
N ALA A 19 3.90 8.24 -30.49
CA ALA A 19 3.40 6.96 -30.00
C ALA A 19 4.59 6.12 -29.50
N PRO A 20 4.55 5.52 -28.30
CA PRO A 20 5.56 4.56 -27.93
C PRO A 20 5.44 3.36 -28.88
N GLU A 21 6.46 3.15 -29.69
CA GLU A 21 6.68 1.90 -30.42
C GLU A 21 6.52 0.72 -29.45
N PRO A 22 5.83 -0.37 -29.84
CA PRO A 22 5.74 -1.55 -28.99
C PRO A 22 7.13 -2.17 -28.85
N ARG A 23 7.83 -1.80 -27.78
CA ARG A 23 9.04 -2.52 -27.38
C ARG A 23 8.62 -3.88 -26.86
N GLU A 24 8.96 -4.91 -27.60
CA GLU A 24 8.90 -6.30 -27.15
C GLU A 24 9.58 -6.38 -25.78
N ALA A 25 8.82 -6.84 -24.79
CA ALA A 25 9.33 -6.98 -23.42
C ALA A 25 10.55 -7.89 -23.46
N ALA A 26 11.70 -7.38 -22.99
CA ALA A 26 12.86 -8.22 -22.78
C ALA A 26 12.46 -9.38 -21.86
N GLN A 27 12.57 -10.61 -22.36
CA GLN A 27 12.31 -11.80 -21.58
C GLN A 27 13.23 -11.79 -20.35
N PRO A 28 12.70 -11.87 -19.12
CA PRO A 28 13.55 -12.02 -17.95
C PRO A 28 14.27 -13.37 -18.03
N ALA A 29 15.59 -13.35 -17.80
CA ALA A 29 16.40 -14.55 -17.66
C ALA A 29 15.82 -15.49 -16.58
N PRO A 30 15.91 -16.82 -16.74
CA PRO A 30 15.28 -17.76 -15.84
C PRO A 30 16.13 -17.92 -14.57
N GLY A 31 15.93 -17.04 -13.59
CA GLY A 31 16.08 -17.43 -12.19
C GLY A 31 14.72 -17.95 -11.75
N VAL A 32 14.59 -19.23 -11.40
CA VAL A 32 13.34 -19.80 -10.91
C VAL A 32 12.82 -18.89 -9.79
N PRO A 33 11.71 -18.16 -9.97
CA PRO A 33 11.12 -17.43 -8.87
C PRO A 33 10.72 -18.51 -7.87
N GLN A 34 11.24 -18.45 -6.64
CA GLN A 34 10.66 -19.25 -5.57
C GLN A 34 9.21 -18.78 -5.40
N SER A 35 8.29 -19.48 -6.05
CA SER A 35 6.86 -19.29 -5.91
C SER A 35 6.43 -19.92 -4.58
N GLY A 36 5.71 -19.17 -3.75
CA GLY A 36 5.20 -19.64 -2.47
C GLY A 36 5.53 -18.69 -1.34
N PHE A 37 5.38 -19.18 -0.10
CA PHE A 37 5.56 -18.37 1.10
C PHE A 37 6.80 -18.81 1.88
N CYS A 38 7.48 -17.86 2.50
CA CYS A 38 8.57 -18.12 3.43
C CYS A 38 8.01 -18.76 4.71
N ASP A 39 8.48 -19.96 5.09
CA ASP A 39 8.00 -20.66 6.28
C ASP A 39 8.17 -19.87 7.59
N LYS A 40 9.18 -19.00 7.68
CA LYS A 40 9.47 -18.22 8.89
C LYS A 40 8.48 -17.08 9.09
N THR A 41 8.25 -16.31 8.03
CA THR A 41 7.47 -15.06 8.11
C THR A 41 6.04 -15.24 7.59
N GLY A 42 5.79 -16.23 6.74
CA GLY A 42 4.56 -16.41 5.96
C GLY A 42 4.37 -15.35 4.87
N LEU A 43 5.42 -14.61 4.53
CA LEU A 43 5.44 -13.61 3.45
C LEU A 43 5.87 -14.25 2.13
N GLU A 44 5.84 -13.50 1.03
CA GLU A 44 6.30 -13.99 -0.28
C GLU A 44 7.74 -14.53 -0.20
N ALA A 45 7.97 -15.70 -0.79
CA ALA A 45 9.28 -16.35 -0.82
C ALA A 45 10.23 -15.68 -1.84
N GLY A 46 9.68 -15.11 -2.91
CA GLY A 46 10.42 -14.36 -3.91
C GLY A 46 10.63 -12.89 -3.53
N GLY A 47 11.51 -12.21 -4.27
CA GLY A 47 11.74 -10.77 -4.15
C GLY A 47 13.14 -10.41 -3.68
N THR A 48 13.39 -9.11 -3.52
CA THR A 48 14.66 -8.56 -3.05
C THR A 48 14.43 -7.67 -1.82
N SER A 49 15.50 -7.34 -1.11
CA SER A 49 15.46 -6.32 -0.06
C SER A 49 15.15 -4.91 -0.60
N GLN A 50 15.29 -4.69 -1.91
CA GLN A 50 15.05 -3.39 -2.55
C GLN A 50 13.58 -3.19 -2.92
N GLY A 51 12.85 -4.26 -3.24
CA GLY A 51 11.45 -4.14 -3.63
C GLY A 51 10.80 -5.43 -4.10
N GLY A 52 9.72 -5.30 -4.86
CA GLY A 52 8.74 -6.35 -5.09
C GLY A 52 7.75 -6.47 -3.93
N ALA A 53 6.89 -7.49 -4.02
CA ALA A 53 5.94 -7.82 -2.96
C ALA A 53 6.66 -8.05 -1.62
N LEU A 54 5.94 -7.81 -0.52
CA LEU A 54 6.47 -7.91 0.83
C LEU A 54 7.03 -9.31 1.08
N ASN A 55 8.33 -9.38 1.40
CA ASN A 55 9.07 -10.63 1.50
C ASN A 55 9.99 -10.64 2.72
N ALA A 56 10.56 -11.81 3.03
CA ALA A 56 11.42 -12.00 4.20
C ALA A 56 12.68 -11.12 4.20
N ALA A 57 13.24 -10.79 3.02
CA ALA A 57 14.45 -9.97 2.92
C ALA A 57 14.18 -8.50 3.30
N GLN A 58 13.00 -7.97 2.96
CA GLN A 58 12.61 -6.59 3.29
C GLN A 58 12.39 -6.36 4.80
N VAL A 59 12.07 -7.42 5.56
CA VAL A 59 11.71 -7.31 6.99
C VAL A 59 12.76 -7.91 7.94
N ALA A 60 13.86 -8.44 7.40
CA ALA A 60 14.84 -9.18 8.18
C ALA A 60 15.44 -8.36 9.35
N HIS A 61 15.60 -7.05 9.17
CA HIS A 61 16.14 -6.15 10.18
C HIS A 61 15.17 -5.83 11.32
N LEU A 62 13.88 -6.17 11.18
CA LEU A 62 12.87 -5.94 12.21
C LEU A 62 12.83 -7.04 13.27
N GLY A 63 13.67 -8.07 13.13
CA GLY A 63 13.83 -9.15 14.10
C GLY A 63 12.81 -10.28 13.91
N GLU A 64 13.18 -11.45 14.46
CA GLU A 64 12.35 -12.66 14.37
C GLU A 64 11.03 -12.49 15.12
N GLY A 65 9.93 -12.91 14.50
CA GLY A 65 8.60 -12.89 15.10
C GLY A 65 7.82 -11.58 14.91
N THR A 66 8.44 -10.51 14.42
CA THR A 66 7.71 -9.28 14.03
C THR A 66 6.71 -9.56 12.90
N PHE A 67 7.14 -10.38 11.93
CA PHE A 67 6.29 -10.97 10.91
C PHE A 67 6.26 -12.50 11.10
N LYS A 68 5.05 -13.07 11.20
CA LYS A 68 4.85 -14.52 11.35
C LYS A 68 3.49 -14.94 10.80
N GLY A 69 3.45 -16.01 10.02
CA GLY A 69 2.22 -16.52 9.41
C GLY A 69 1.53 -15.50 8.50
N GLY A 70 2.32 -14.62 7.86
CA GLY A 70 1.82 -13.53 7.01
C GLY A 70 1.30 -12.31 7.78
N LEU A 71 1.40 -12.32 9.11
CA LEU A 71 0.85 -11.26 9.97
C LEU A 71 1.94 -10.36 10.52
N HIS A 72 1.66 -9.07 10.56
CA HIS A 72 2.44 -8.05 11.25
C HIS A 72 1.81 -7.74 12.61
N LYS A 73 2.50 -8.05 13.72
CA LYS A 73 1.96 -7.90 15.09
C LYS A 73 2.95 -7.22 16.03
N PRO A 74 3.28 -5.94 15.79
CA PRO A 74 4.18 -5.20 16.67
C PRO A 74 3.58 -5.02 18.07
N LYS A 75 4.45 -5.00 19.08
CA LYS A 75 4.06 -4.73 20.46
C LYS A 75 4.36 -3.27 20.81
N TRP A 76 3.31 -2.51 21.06
CA TRP A 76 3.43 -1.09 21.40
C TRP A 76 3.55 -0.88 22.89
N ASP A 77 4.04 0.29 23.27
CA ASP A 77 3.95 0.77 24.64
C ASP A 77 2.48 0.85 25.08
N SER A 78 2.21 0.57 26.36
CA SER A 78 0.86 0.60 26.92
C SER A 78 0.22 1.98 26.93
N GLU A 79 1.01 3.06 26.96
CA GLU A 79 0.53 4.44 26.83
C GLU A 79 0.25 4.81 25.36
N GLY A 80 0.80 4.07 24.40
CA GLY A 80 0.48 4.15 22.99
C GLY A 80 1.63 4.60 22.08
N LEU A 81 1.29 4.86 20.81
CA LEU A 81 2.24 5.09 19.71
C LEU A 81 3.13 6.33 19.85
N HIS A 82 2.81 7.25 20.76
CA HIS A 82 3.59 8.46 21.00
C HIS A 82 4.86 8.20 21.84
N LYS A 83 4.99 7.01 22.43
CA LYS A 83 6.19 6.59 23.17
C LYS A 83 7.24 5.95 22.25
N PRO A 84 8.52 5.97 22.67
CA PRO A 84 9.58 5.24 21.97
C PRO A 84 9.22 3.78 21.71
N HIS A 85 9.68 3.25 20.58
CA HIS A 85 9.40 1.87 20.19
C HIS A 85 10.71 1.17 19.80
N THR A 86 10.97 -0.02 20.36
CA THR A 86 12.16 -0.81 20.05
C THR A 86 11.78 -2.10 19.35
N ILE A 87 12.37 -2.35 18.19
CA ILE A 87 12.14 -3.55 17.37
C ILE A 87 13.39 -3.87 16.55
N GLY A 88 13.73 -5.16 16.41
CA GLY A 88 14.93 -5.57 15.66
C GLY A 88 16.26 -5.00 16.18
N GLY A 89 16.33 -4.58 17.45
CA GLY A 89 17.51 -3.92 18.02
C GLY A 89 17.63 -2.43 17.69
N LYS A 90 16.71 -1.85 16.90
CA LYS A 90 16.60 -0.41 16.65
C LYS A 90 15.54 0.21 17.57
N THR A 91 15.85 1.37 18.14
CA THR A 91 14.89 2.19 18.88
C THR A 91 14.49 3.39 18.03
N TYR A 92 13.17 3.59 17.91
CA TYR A 92 12.54 4.70 17.22
C TYR A 92 12.03 5.70 18.26
N ASP A 93 12.08 6.99 17.92
CA ASP A 93 11.63 8.07 18.83
C ASP A 93 10.18 7.91 19.26
N THR A 94 9.33 7.44 18.35
CA THR A 94 7.95 7.05 18.65
C THR A 94 7.52 5.83 17.84
N GLY A 95 6.44 5.16 18.24
CA GLY A 95 5.79 4.14 17.43
C GLY A 95 5.38 4.62 16.02
N PHE A 96 5.05 5.91 15.86
CA PHE A 96 4.79 6.49 14.52
C PHE A 96 6.01 6.45 13.60
N HIS A 97 7.21 6.67 14.12
CA HIS A 97 8.43 6.59 13.32
C HIS A 97 8.67 5.17 12.81
N TYR A 98 8.32 4.15 13.59
CA TYR A 98 8.34 2.78 13.10
C TYR A 98 7.25 2.54 12.04
N LEU A 99 6.03 3.06 12.23
CA LEU A 99 4.97 2.96 11.21
C LEU A 99 5.35 3.64 9.89
N LEU A 100 6.09 4.75 9.93
CA LEU A 100 6.62 5.39 8.72
C LEU A 100 7.61 4.48 7.98
N GLU A 101 8.51 3.80 8.69
CA GLU A 101 9.39 2.81 8.08
C GLU A 101 8.61 1.61 7.51
N ALA A 102 7.63 1.11 8.26
CA ALA A 102 6.79 0.00 7.82
C ALA A 102 5.98 0.36 6.55
N HIS A 103 5.61 1.63 6.39
CA HIS A 103 4.89 2.12 5.20
C HIS A 103 5.73 2.02 3.91
N GLU A 104 7.05 1.96 3.99
CA GLU A 104 7.93 1.84 2.82
C GLU A 104 8.05 0.40 2.30
N LEU A 105 7.47 -0.59 2.99
CA LEU A 105 7.64 -2.02 2.68
C LEU A 105 6.60 -2.52 1.65
N GLY A 106 7.02 -3.41 0.76
CA GLY A 106 6.13 -4.19 -0.12
C GLY A 106 5.48 -3.47 -1.32
N GLY A 107 5.59 -2.14 -1.43
CA GLY A 107 4.96 -1.35 -2.51
C GLY A 107 5.88 -0.98 -3.68
N LYS A 108 7.17 -1.32 -3.61
CA LYS A 108 8.16 -0.90 -4.61
C LYS A 108 8.27 -1.93 -5.74
N SER A 109 8.65 -1.48 -6.94
CA SER A 109 9.07 -2.36 -8.04
C SER A 109 10.33 -3.15 -7.68
N ALA A 110 10.71 -4.12 -8.51
CA ALA A 110 11.90 -4.95 -8.28
C ALA A 110 13.22 -4.16 -8.15
N SER A 111 13.29 -2.95 -8.72
CA SER A 111 14.45 -2.05 -8.65
C SER A 111 14.38 -1.03 -7.51
N GLY A 112 13.34 -1.09 -6.67
CA GLY A 112 13.15 -0.20 -5.52
C GLY A 112 12.53 1.16 -5.81
N GLY A 113 12.23 1.48 -7.08
CA GLY A 113 11.38 2.63 -7.42
C GLY A 113 9.88 2.30 -7.31
N TYR A 114 9.03 3.32 -7.17
CA TYR A 114 7.56 3.15 -7.20
C TYR A 114 6.95 3.17 -8.60
N GLY A 115 7.73 3.59 -9.61
CA GLY A 115 7.31 3.62 -10.99
C GLY A 115 7.10 2.23 -11.60
N GLY A 116 6.25 2.18 -12.62
CA GLY A 116 5.97 0.98 -13.40
C GLY A 116 5.80 1.28 -14.89
N PRO A 117 5.52 0.26 -15.72
CA PRO A 117 5.45 0.41 -17.18
C PRO A 117 4.33 1.35 -17.66
N LEU A 118 3.31 1.59 -16.85
CA LEU A 118 2.18 2.48 -17.18
C LEU A 118 2.35 3.90 -16.64
N CYS A 119 3.23 4.09 -15.65
CA CYS A 119 3.54 5.39 -15.06
C CYS A 119 4.92 5.29 -14.41
N ALA A 120 5.94 5.78 -15.11
CA ALA A 120 7.32 5.66 -14.65
C ALA A 120 7.64 6.60 -13.47
N ASP A 121 6.97 7.75 -13.38
CA ASP A 121 7.15 8.73 -12.31
C ASP A 121 5.80 9.09 -11.64
N PRO A 122 5.32 8.26 -10.71
CA PRO A 122 4.01 8.43 -10.07
C PRO A 122 3.95 9.59 -9.07
N TYR A 123 5.09 10.20 -8.73
CA TYR A 123 5.18 11.33 -7.80
C TYR A 123 5.61 12.63 -8.48
N SER A 124 5.52 12.67 -9.82
CA SER A 124 5.78 13.89 -10.58
C SER A 124 4.77 15.00 -10.26
N GLN A 125 5.14 16.23 -10.61
CA GLN A 125 4.22 17.37 -10.49
C GLN A 125 2.97 17.19 -11.35
N GLU A 126 3.11 16.59 -12.54
CA GLU A 126 1.98 16.32 -13.44
C GLU A 126 0.93 15.42 -12.77
N ILE A 127 1.37 14.32 -12.15
CA ILE A 127 0.47 13.41 -11.44
C ILE A 127 -0.14 14.11 -10.21
N SER A 128 0.66 14.91 -9.49
CA SER A 128 0.18 15.68 -8.33
C SER A 128 -0.91 16.69 -8.72
N ASP A 129 -0.73 17.41 -9.83
CA ASP A 129 -1.70 18.38 -10.33
C ASP A 129 -3.01 17.69 -10.77
N LEU A 130 -2.90 16.54 -11.44
CA LEU A 130 -4.07 15.72 -11.79
C LEU A 130 -4.82 15.24 -10.54
N CYS A 131 -4.10 14.75 -9.53
CA CYS A 131 -4.69 14.36 -8.25
C CYS A 131 -5.41 15.53 -7.56
N GLN A 132 -4.88 16.74 -7.64
CA GLN A 132 -5.52 17.92 -7.06
C GLN A 132 -6.82 18.29 -7.78
N VAL A 133 -6.87 18.16 -9.11
CA VAL A 133 -8.12 18.33 -9.88
C VAL A 133 -9.15 17.28 -9.46
N LEU A 134 -8.75 16.00 -9.39
CA LEU A 134 -9.64 14.90 -8.99
C LEU A 134 -10.16 15.08 -7.56
N LEU A 135 -9.32 15.54 -6.63
CA LEU A 135 -9.74 15.82 -5.25
C LEU A 135 -10.80 16.91 -5.18
N ASN A 136 -10.67 17.95 -6.01
CA ASN A 136 -11.67 19.03 -6.09
C ASN A 136 -12.99 18.55 -6.71
N GLU A 137 -12.92 17.73 -7.78
CA GLU A 137 -14.10 17.15 -8.41
C GLU A 137 -14.84 16.19 -7.46
N ALA A 138 -14.11 15.40 -6.68
CA ALA A 138 -14.68 14.46 -5.71
C ALA A 138 -15.57 15.15 -4.66
N GLN A 139 -15.27 16.40 -4.27
CA GLN A 139 -16.12 17.17 -3.34
C GLN A 139 -17.53 17.46 -3.90
N GLN A 140 -17.67 17.45 -5.22
CA GLN A 140 -18.92 17.78 -5.91
C GLN A 140 -19.61 16.55 -6.50
N ASP A 141 -18.98 15.37 -6.40
CA ASP A 141 -19.51 14.15 -6.98
C ASP A 141 -20.86 13.77 -6.35
N LYS A 142 -21.83 13.47 -7.21
CA LYS A 142 -23.20 13.03 -6.85
C LYS A 142 -23.47 11.60 -7.30
N THR A 143 -22.42 10.86 -7.64
CA THR A 143 -22.48 9.48 -8.12
C THR A 143 -21.84 8.48 -7.15
N LEU A 144 -21.63 8.90 -5.90
CA LEU A 144 -21.07 8.04 -4.85
C LEU A 144 -22.08 6.97 -4.43
N CYS A 145 -21.56 5.86 -3.90
CA CYS A 145 -22.37 4.74 -3.42
C CYS A 145 -23.32 5.14 -2.27
N TYR A 146 -24.28 4.26 -1.96
CA TYR A 146 -25.28 4.47 -0.90
C TYR A 146 -26.04 5.80 -1.02
N ASN A 147 -26.43 6.12 -2.27
CA ASN A 147 -27.07 7.38 -2.65
C ASN A 147 -26.30 8.61 -2.14
N ASN A 148 -24.98 8.68 -2.39
CA ASN A 148 -24.10 9.70 -1.83
C ASN A 148 -24.02 9.70 -0.30
N PHE A 149 -23.93 8.51 0.30
CA PHE A 149 -23.94 8.29 1.75
C PHE A 149 -25.16 8.90 2.47
N THR A 150 -26.30 9.01 1.77
CA THR A 150 -27.56 9.50 2.36
C THR A 150 -28.50 8.37 2.79
N ASP A 151 -28.21 7.13 2.39
CA ASP A 151 -28.95 5.97 2.88
C ASP A 151 -28.81 5.82 4.41
N PRO A 152 -29.83 5.28 5.10
CA PRO A 152 -29.74 5.01 6.53
C PRO A 152 -28.56 4.09 6.89
N CYS A 153 -27.65 4.58 7.74
CA CYS A 153 -26.47 3.84 8.18
C CYS A 153 -26.76 3.07 9.49
N PRO A 154 -26.61 1.73 9.53
CA PRO A 154 -26.80 0.97 10.76
C PRO A 154 -25.68 1.25 11.77
N GLN A 155 -26.01 1.16 13.06
CA GLN A 155 -25.05 1.39 14.15
C GLN A 155 -25.26 0.35 15.26
N LEU A 156 -24.17 -0.26 15.72
CA LEU A 156 -24.19 -1.15 16.87
C LEU A 156 -24.51 -0.36 18.15
N THR A 157 -25.35 -0.95 18.99
CA THR A 157 -25.61 -0.45 20.35
C THR A 157 -24.41 -0.67 21.26
N LYS A 158 -24.34 0.08 22.37
CA LYS A 158 -23.31 -0.12 23.40
C LYS A 158 -23.27 -1.54 23.94
N ALA A 159 -24.44 -2.18 24.09
CA ALA A 159 -24.56 -3.55 24.56
C ALA A 159 -23.97 -4.55 23.56
N GLN A 160 -24.27 -4.41 22.26
CA GLN A 160 -23.67 -5.25 21.22
C GLN A 160 -22.15 -5.11 21.16
N VAL A 161 -21.63 -3.87 21.27
CA VAL A 161 -20.18 -3.65 21.32
C VAL A 161 -19.56 -4.31 22.55
N ALA A 162 -20.21 -4.25 23.72
CA ALA A 162 -19.71 -4.88 24.93
C ALA A 162 -19.64 -6.41 24.81
N LEU A 163 -20.62 -7.04 24.14
CA LEU A 163 -20.64 -8.49 23.92
C LEU A 163 -19.45 -8.98 23.08
N CYS A 164 -18.95 -8.16 22.16
CA CYS A 164 -17.84 -8.55 21.28
C CYS A 164 -16.45 -8.28 21.86
N LYS A 165 -16.33 -7.67 23.06
CA LYS A 165 -15.02 -7.41 23.67
C LYS A 165 -14.33 -8.71 24.05
N GLY A 166 -13.16 -8.95 23.47
CA GLY A 166 -12.39 -10.19 23.68
C GLY A 166 -12.87 -11.38 22.85
N PHE A 167 -13.77 -11.17 21.89
CA PHE A 167 -14.17 -12.20 20.94
C PHE A 167 -12.97 -12.66 20.09
N ASP A 168 -12.87 -13.96 19.83
CA ASP A 168 -11.85 -14.50 18.93
C ASP A 168 -12.28 -14.29 17.46
N TYR A 169 -11.77 -13.21 16.86
CA TYR A 169 -12.05 -12.88 15.45
C TYR A 169 -11.39 -13.82 14.45
N GLY A 170 -10.52 -14.75 14.89
CA GLY A 170 -9.84 -15.71 14.03
C GLY A 170 -10.56 -17.06 13.92
N ASP A 171 -11.49 -17.36 14.84
CA ASP A 171 -12.29 -18.59 14.83
C ASP A 171 -13.47 -18.44 13.85
N LYS A 172 -13.57 -19.36 12.89
CA LYS A 172 -14.50 -19.27 11.74
C LYS A 172 -15.67 -20.24 11.89
#